data_AF-A0A1J1LHX4-F1
#
_entry.id   AF-A0A1J1LHX4-F1
#
_cell.length_a   1.000
_cell.length_b   1.000
_cell.length_c   1.000
_cell.angle_alpha   90.00
_cell.angle_beta   90.00
_cell.angle_gamma   90.00
#
_symmetry.space_group_name_H-M   'P 1'
#
loop_
_entity.id
_entity.type
_entity.pdbx_description
1 polymer ?
#
loop_
_entity_poly.entity_id
_entity_poly.type
_entity_poly.pdbx_seq_one_letter_code
_entity_poly.pdbx_strand_id
1 'polypeptide(L)'
;MSYCFNPNCSNPQNFSDAKFCQNCGSKLLLSSVSNEAESVVYRGIQLIGQGGFGRTFLVVDESQPLTPYCVIKQFFPQGSNARKATELFEQEAKQLKILGQHPQIPTELGYFEQDGYQYLVQEFIEGKNLAQELQKKGVFTEEKIWFILKDLLPILQFVHENKVIHRDIKPENIIRRFNTKKPIGNLVLVDFGAAKLVTGGMLPKTGTMIGSAAYTAPEQLMGKAVFSSDLYSLGVTCIHLLTNVPPFDLFDSAEGNWVWRDYLKAPVSDELGYILDKMLQGATRNRYNSAAAILRHINPKPDYVPVMPGLTINPETGFKPLPEQPQFIQPSPSIPNISDVSEPAVSEEKVPELPPPRLLNKINLISGILQKRLEPYGIIQVSVNQNHINQLTIVLNRDKNRSVKYKELVPIIGYELTYCQINNLEKVKLLGRVNNQNVPEWTSLLKLDRKTKIRNQMIRFQNHKFLWKLFQLTTRTFWSQQIKKKEFWLDLLMVAMIIFIFSDKIIILKPIMALVIAGGFWGVKHQVTHTNTLQLNQLFATITTLFLMFGWLNLRIWADGMFGIILAGLFISMPIFFSRNPS
;
A
#
# COMPACT_ATOMS: atom_id res chain seq x y z
N MET A 1 -37.04 18.69 -20.67
CA MET A 1 -36.48 17.78 -21.71
C MET A 1 -36.35 16.38 -21.11
N SER A 2 -36.44 15.33 -21.91
CA SER A 2 -36.31 13.93 -21.50
C SER A 2 -35.08 13.29 -22.13
N TYR A 3 -34.35 12.46 -21.39
CA TYR A 3 -33.12 11.80 -21.82
C TYR A 3 -33.32 10.29 -21.96
N CYS A 4 -32.88 9.73 -23.10
CA CYS A 4 -33.02 8.32 -23.39
C CYS A 4 -32.02 7.44 -22.62
N PHE A 5 -32.54 6.40 -21.92
CA PHE A 5 -31.74 5.42 -21.20
C PHE A 5 -31.11 4.34 -22.09
N ASN A 6 -31.34 4.32 -23.41
CA ASN A 6 -30.69 3.36 -24.30
C ASN A 6 -29.21 3.76 -24.57
N PRO A 7 -28.21 2.89 -24.30
CA PRO A 7 -26.80 3.22 -24.52
C PRO A 7 -26.41 3.36 -25.98
N ASN A 8 -27.19 2.76 -26.88
CA ASN A 8 -26.92 2.76 -28.32
C ASN A 8 -27.66 3.88 -29.06
N CYS A 9 -28.31 4.81 -28.36
CA CYS A 9 -29.03 5.92 -28.97
C CYS A 9 -28.06 7.02 -29.44
N SER A 10 -28.04 7.31 -30.73
CA SER A 10 -27.20 8.36 -31.32
C SER A 10 -27.62 9.79 -30.94
N ASN A 11 -28.93 10.03 -30.77
CA ASN A 11 -29.47 11.29 -30.28
C ASN A 11 -30.46 11.08 -29.12
N PRO A 12 -29.99 11.15 -27.86
CA PRO A 12 -30.77 10.76 -26.69
C PRO A 12 -31.68 11.86 -26.14
N GLN A 13 -31.65 13.09 -26.67
CA GLN A 13 -32.48 14.19 -26.18
C GLN A 13 -33.87 14.19 -26.82
N ASN A 14 -34.92 14.37 -26.00
CA ASN A 14 -36.32 14.32 -26.41
C ASN A 14 -37.14 15.41 -25.69
N PHE A 15 -38.35 15.66 -26.19
CA PHE A 15 -39.33 16.52 -25.51
C PHE A 15 -39.71 15.98 -24.12
N SER A 16 -40.14 16.85 -23.21
CA SER A 16 -40.41 16.49 -21.81
C SER A 16 -41.55 15.49 -21.62
N ASP A 17 -42.56 15.55 -22.47
CA ASP A 17 -43.78 14.74 -22.44
C ASP A 17 -43.69 13.44 -23.26
N ALA A 18 -42.63 13.27 -24.05
CA ALA A 18 -42.42 12.08 -24.86
C ALA A 18 -42.33 10.81 -24.00
N LYS A 19 -43.06 9.76 -24.40
CA LYS A 19 -43.01 8.43 -23.75
C LYS A 19 -41.97 7.50 -24.40
N PHE A 20 -41.67 7.72 -25.67
CA PHE A 20 -40.73 6.95 -26.47
C PHE A 20 -39.71 7.89 -27.12
N CYS A 21 -38.49 7.39 -27.28
CA CYS A 21 -37.42 8.15 -27.91
C CYS A 21 -37.70 8.32 -29.40
N GLN A 22 -37.65 9.55 -29.90
CA GLN A 22 -37.89 9.87 -31.31
C GLN A 22 -36.80 9.32 -32.25
N ASN A 23 -35.62 9.01 -31.71
CA ASN A 23 -34.47 8.55 -32.50
C ASN A 23 -34.33 7.02 -32.53
N CYS A 24 -34.55 6.32 -31.41
CA CYS A 24 -34.35 4.86 -31.33
C CYS A 24 -35.60 4.06 -30.92
N GLY A 25 -36.73 4.71 -30.65
CA GLY A 25 -37.99 4.05 -30.26
C GLY A 25 -38.02 3.47 -28.84
N SER A 26 -36.92 3.52 -28.08
CA SER A 26 -36.89 2.99 -26.71
C SER A 26 -37.78 3.80 -25.75
N LYS A 27 -38.32 3.14 -24.71
CA LYS A 27 -39.06 3.80 -23.64
C LYS A 27 -38.18 4.86 -22.94
N LEU A 28 -38.76 6.02 -22.65
CA LEU A 28 -38.09 7.12 -21.94
C LEU A 28 -38.35 7.09 -20.42
N LEU A 29 -39.23 6.19 -19.99
CA LEU A 29 -39.63 6.01 -18.61
C LEU A 29 -39.13 4.65 -18.10
N LEU A 30 -38.55 4.66 -16.90
CA LEU A 30 -38.24 3.46 -16.13
C LEU A 30 -39.31 3.27 -15.08
N SER A 31 -39.75 2.03 -14.87
CA SER A 31 -40.75 1.69 -13.86
C SER A 31 -40.14 0.73 -12.85
N SER A 32 -40.09 1.15 -11.59
CA SER A 32 -39.71 0.28 -10.47
C SER A 32 -40.97 -0.26 -9.82
N VAL A 33 -41.05 -1.59 -9.68
CA VAL A 33 -42.11 -2.24 -8.90
C VAL A 33 -41.56 -2.50 -7.51
N SER A 34 -42.04 -1.76 -6.51
CA SER A 34 -41.82 -2.12 -5.10
C SER A 34 -42.81 -3.20 -4.66
N ASN A 35 -42.42 -4.04 -3.70
CA ASN A 35 -43.26 -5.08 -3.11
C ASN A 35 -44.55 -4.53 -2.44
N GLU A 36 -44.66 -3.21 -2.29
CA GLU A 36 -45.80 -2.48 -1.77
C GLU A 36 -46.44 -1.69 -2.93
N ALA A 37 -47.34 -2.34 -3.68
CA ALA A 37 -48.41 -1.88 -4.60
C ALA A 37 -48.27 -0.65 -5.53
N GLU A 38 -47.40 0.34 -5.28
CA GLU A 38 -47.22 1.52 -6.13
C GLU A 38 -45.99 1.37 -7.03
N SER A 39 -46.19 1.61 -8.34
CA SER A 39 -45.10 1.63 -9.31
C SER A 39 -44.50 3.04 -9.37
N VAL A 40 -43.22 3.16 -9.07
CA VAL A 40 -42.49 4.44 -9.17
C VAL A 40 -41.99 4.61 -10.60
N VAL A 41 -42.20 5.79 -11.18
CA VAL A 41 -41.87 6.09 -12.59
C VAL A 41 -40.79 7.15 -12.65
N TYR A 42 -39.66 6.82 -13.27
CA TYR A 42 -38.52 7.71 -13.40
C TYR A 42 -38.33 8.20 -14.83
N ARG A 43 -38.10 9.50 -14.99
CA ARG A 43 -37.78 10.16 -16.26
C ARG A 43 -36.36 10.71 -16.25
N GLY A 44 -35.54 10.28 -17.20
CA GLY A 44 -34.19 10.82 -17.39
C GLY A 44 -34.23 12.30 -17.77
N ILE A 45 -33.45 13.14 -17.10
CA ILE A 45 -33.30 14.56 -17.43
C ILE A 45 -31.98 14.81 -18.13
N GLN A 46 -30.89 14.26 -17.57
CA GLN A 46 -29.54 14.53 -18.05
C GLN A 46 -28.60 13.37 -17.70
N LEU A 47 -27.67 13.05 -18.61
CA LEU A 47 -26.51 12.23 -18.32
C LEU A 47 -25.48 13.05 -17.52
N ILE A 48 -25.19 12.65 -16.29
CA ILE A 48 -24.27 13.34 -15.39
C ILE A 48 -22.94 12.59 -15.18
N GLY A 49 -22.87 11.31 -15.58
CA GLY A 49 -21.64 10.54 -15.56
C GLY A 49 -21.69 9.35 -16.51
N GLN A 50 -20.55 8.98 -17.09
CA GLN A 50 -20.44 7.82 -17.96
C GLN A 50 -19.07 7.16 -17.79
N GLY A 51 -19.08 5.83 -17.66
CA GLY A 51 -17.89 4.98 -17.68
C GLY A 51 -18.09 3.79 -18.62
N GLY A 52 -17.09 2.92 -18.71
CA GLY A 52 -17.11 1.78 -19.64
C GLY A 52 -18.20 0.73 -19.37
N PHE A 53 -18.78 0.70 -18.16
CA PHE A 53 -19.71 -0.34 -17.72
C PHE A 53 -20.98 0.21 -17.07
N GLY A 54 -21.17 1.53 -17.11
CA GLY A 54 -22.33 2.16 -16.50
C GLY A 54 -22.46 3.64 -16.82
N ARG A 55 -23.65 4.16 -16.62
CA ARG A 55 -24.02 5.57 -16.80
C ARG A 55 -24.80 6.06 -15.59
N THR A 56 -24.65 7.34 -15.29
CA THR A 56 -25.31 7.99 -14.17
C THR A 56 -26.14 9.14 -14.70
N PHE A 57 -27.41 9.17 -14.31
CA PHE A 57 -28.40 10.12 -14.80
C PHE A 57 -28.96 10.93 -13.64
N LEU A 58 -29.17 12.23 -13.86
CA LEU A 58 -30.14 13.00 -13.09
C LEU A 58 -31.52 12.67 -13.65
N VAL A 59 -32.44 12.29 -12.78
CA VAL A 59 -33.80 11.89 -13.16
C VAL A 59 -34.83 12.60 -12.29
N VAL A 60 -36.07 12.58 -12.75
CA VAL A 60 -37.26 12.98 -11.98
C VAL A 60 -38.07 11.73 -11.64
N ASP A 61 -38.40 11.56 -10.37
CA ASP A 61 -39.44 10.68 -9.87
C ASP A 61 -40.81 11.34 -10.09
N GLU A 62 -41.60 10.80 -11.03
CA GLU A 62 -42.92 11.34 -11.38
C GLU A 62 -43.99 11.08 -10.29
N SER A 63 -43.72 10.22 -9.31
CA SER A 63 -44.66 9.98 -8.19
C SER A 63 -44.41 10.90 -6.98
N GLN A 64 -43.28 11.63 -6.93
CA GLN A 64 -42.93 12.51 -5.80
C GLN A 64 -42.83 13.99 -6.21
N PRO A 65 -43.95 14.73 -6.26
CA PRO A 65 -43.96 16.11 -6.72
C PRO A 65 -43.19 17.10 -5.83
N LEU A 66 -42.98 16.78 -4.54
CA LEU A 66 -42.30 17.67 -3.58
C LEU A 66 -40.76 17.57 -3.63
N THR A 67 -40.21 16.40 -3.88
CA THR A 67 -38.76 16.14 -3.97
C THR A 67 -38.46 15.26 -5.18
N PRO A 68 -38.63 15.79 -6.40
CA PRO A 68 -38.67 14.97 -7.60
C PRO A 68 -37.30 14.45 -8.04
N TYR A 69 -36.20 15.10 -7.65
CA TYR A 69 -34.89 14.78 -8.23
C TYR A 69 -34.21 13.62 -7.52
N CYS A 70 -33.78 12.64 -8.30
CA CYS A 70 -32.93 11.54 -7.85
C CYS A 70 -31.83 11.23 -8.87
N VAL A 71 -30.88 10.40 -8.46
CA VAL A 71 -29.78 9.93 -9.31
C VAL A 71 -30.00 8.46 -9.63
N ILE A 72 -29.96 8.10 -10.91
CA ILE A 72 -30.00 6.70 -11.34
C ILE A 72 -28.65 6.31 -11.92
N LYS A 73 -28.04 5.29 -11.33
CA LYS A 73 -26.92 4.56 -11.92
C LYS A 73 -27.45 3.37 -12.70
N GLN A 74 -27.29 3.42 -14.01
CA GLN A 74 -27.52 2.29 -14.90
C GLN A 74 -26.22 1.51 -15.08
N PHE A 75 -26.28 0.20 -14.86
CA PHE A 75 -25.16 -0.71 -15.02
C PHE A 75 -25.45 -1.72 -16.13
N PHE A 76 -24.48 -1.93 -17.01
CA PHE A 76 -24.60 -2.80 -18.18
C PHE A 76 -23.27 -3.52 -18.43
N PRO A 77 -22.96 -4.55 -17.62
CA PRO A 77 -21.66 -5.20 -17.69
C PRO A 77 -21.50 -5.99 -19.00
N GLN A 78 -20.31 -5.92 -19.60
CA GLN A 78 -19.97 -6.61 -20.86
C GLN A 78 -18.79 -7.57 -20.66
N GLY A 79 -18.73 -8.62 -21.47
CA GLY A 79 -17.61 -9.57 -21.51
C GLY A 79 -17.68 -10.70 -20.48
N SER A 80 -16.59 -11.46 -20.36
CA SER A 80 -16.51 -12.69 -19.56
C SER A 80 -16.72 -12.50 -18.05
N ASN A 81 -16.49 -11.29 -17.54
CA ASN A 81 -16.66 -10.97 -16.12
C ASN A 81 -18.06 -10.40 -15.77
N ALA A 82 -18.99 -10.39 -16.73
CA ALA A 82 -20.26 -9.68 -16.56
C ALA A 82 -21.07 -10.14 -15.33
N ARG A 83 -21.13 -11.46 -15.09
CA ARG A 83 -21.83 -12.04 -13.94
C ARG A 83 -21.28 -11.55 -12.60
N LYS A 84 -19.97 -11.57 -12.43
CA LYS A 84 -19.33 -11.12 -11.19
C LYS A 84 -19.49 -9.60 -11.00
N ALA A 85 -19.51 -8.84 -12.09
CA ALA A 85 -19.76 -7.41 -12.06
C ALA A 85 -21.20 -7.09 -11.63
N THR A 86 -22.18 -7.84 -12.14
CA THR A 86 -23.59 -7.83 -11.72
C THR A 86 -23.73 -8.11 -10.22
N GLU A 87 -23.12 -9.19 -9.71
CA GLU A 87 -23.19 -9.55 -8.29
C GLU A 87 -22.61 -8.43 -7.40
N LEU A 88 -21.53 -7.77 -7.84
CA LEU A 88 -20.95 -6.65 -7.10
C LEU A 88 -21.81 -5.39 -7.13
N PHE A 89 -22.54 -5.14 -8.22
CA PHE A 89 -23.45 -4.00 -8.31
C PHE A 89 -24.67 -4.18 -7.39
N GLU A 90 -25.20 -5.40 -7.32
CA GLU A 90 -26.25 -5.75 -6.35
C GLU A 90 -25.74 -5.62 -4.90
N GLN A 91 -24.50 -6.05 -4.64
CA GLN A 91 -23.86 -5.85 -3.32
C GLN A 91 -23.66 -4.37 -2.99
N GLU A 92 -23.30 -3.53 -3.96
CA GLU A 92 -23.19 -2.08 -3.80
C GLU A 92 -24.53 -1.49 -3.36
N ALA A 93 -25.64 -1.87 -4.00
CA ALA A 93 -26.99 -1.45 -3.62
C ALA A 93 -27.33 -1.86 -2.17
N LYS A 94 -27.09 -3.12 -1.80
CA LYS A 94 -27.34 -3.63 -0.43
C LYS A 94 -26.51 -2.91 0.63
N GLN A 95 -25.23 -2.66 0.35
CA GLN A 95 -24.37 -1.91 1.27
C GLN A 95 -24.82 -0.46 1.41
N LEU A 96 -25.18 0.20 0.30
CA LEU A 96 -25.62 1.58 0.33
C LEU A 96 -26.95 1.73 1.07
N LYS A 97 -27.85 0.75 1.00
CA LYS A 97 -29.08 0.73 1.81
C LYS A 97 -28.80 0.82 3.31
N ILE A 98 -27.73 0.17 3.78
CA ILE A 98 -27.30 0.23 5.19
C ILE A 98 -26.60 1.56 5.48
N LEU A 99 -25.67 1.97 4.61
CA LEU A 99 -24.83 3.15 4.82
C LEU A 99 -25.60 4.48 4.66
N GLY A 100 -26.63 4.50 3.82
CA GLY A 100 -27.47 5.67 3.51
C GLY A 100 -28.35 6.14 4.66
N GLN A 101 -28.31 5.46 5.82
CA GLN A 101 -28.84 5.98 7.09
C GLN A 101 -27.98 7.13 7.65
N HIS A 102 -26.73 7.26 7.20
CA HIS A 102 -25.84 8.34 7.58
C HIS A 102 -26.14 9.60 6.74
N PRO A 103 -26.35 10.79 7.34
CA PRO A 103 -26.81 12.00 6.63
C PRO A 103 -25.83 12.54 5.56
N GLN A 104 -24.58 12.09 5.61
CA GLN A 104 -23.50 12.46 4.68
C GLN A 104 -23.18 11.35 3.65
N ILE A 105 -24.08 10.39 3.50
CA ILE A 105 -24.04 9.36 2.46
C ILE A 105 -25.42 9.35 1.79
N PRO A 106 -25.52 9.32 0.44
CA PRO A 106 -26.81 9.30 -0.22
C PRO A 106 -27.66 8.11 0.19
N THR A 107 -28.94 8.34 0.45
CA THR A 107 -29.91 7.26 0.70
C THR A 107 -30.15 6.46 -0.58
N GLU A 108 -30.24 5.14 -0.44
CA GLU A 108 -30.69 4.22 -1.50
C GLU A 108 -32.23 4.27 -1.58
N LEU A 109 -32.76 4.58 -2.76
CA LEU A 109 -34.20 4.76 -2.98
C LEU A 109 -34.85 3.61 -3.76
N GLY A 110 -34.04 2.77 -4.41
CA GLY A 110 -34.53 1.61 -5.12
C GLY A 110 -33.43 0.92 -5.93
N TYR A 111 -33.60 -0.39 -6.13
CA TYR A 111 -32.79 -1.21 -7.01
C TYR A 111 -33.70 -2.12 -7.83
N PHE A 112 -33.54 -2.10 -9.15
CA PHE A 112 -34.36 -2.90 -10.05
C PHE A 112 -33.64 -3.23 -11.36
N GLU A 113 -34.18 -4.22 -12.08
CA GLU A 113 -33.71 -4.60 -13.40
C GLU A 113 -34.80 -4.31 -14.44
N GLN A 114 -34.43 -3.70 -15.56
CA GLN A 114 -35.36 -3.45 -16.67
C GLN A 114 -34.59 -3.52 -18.00
N ASP A 115 -35.21 -4.18 -18.99
CA ASP A 115 -34.66 -4.27 -20.36
C ASP A 115 -33.22 -4.82 -20.41
N GLY A 116 -32.87 -5.74 -19.50
CA GLY A 116 -31.53 -6.34 -19.41
C GLY A 116 -30.46 -5.48 -18.75
N TYR A 117 -30.85 -4.36 -18.12
CA TYR A 117 -29.97 -3.46 -17.39
C TYR A 117 -30.35 -3.37 -15.92
N GLN A 118 -29.36 -3.10 -15.07
CA GLN A 118 -29.55 -2.90 -13.64
C GLN A 118 -29.56 -1.41 -13.32
N TYR A 119 -30.43 -1.00 -12.41
CA TYR A 119 -30.59 0.39 -12.01
C TYR A 119 -30.54 0.51 -10.50
N LEU A 120 -29.70 1.44 -10.01
CA LEU A 120 -29.63 1.84 -8.61
C LEU A 120 -30.05 3.30 -8.50
N VAL A 121 -31.15 3.56 -7.79
CA VAL A 121 -31.71 4.88 -7.53
C VAL A 121 -31.20 5.40 -6.19
N GLN A 122 -30.75 6.65 -6.16
CA GLN A 122 -30.12 7.28 -5.01
C GLN A 122 -30.65 8.70 -4.82
N GLU A 123 -30.57 9.19 -3.58
CA GLU A 123 -30.80 10.60 -3.25
C GLU A 123 -29.95 11.51 -4.15
N PHE A 124 -30.58 12.54 -4.74
CA PHE A 124 -29.84 13.60 -5.41
C PHE A 124 -29.30 14.60 -4.39
N ILE A 125 -27.98 14.84 -4.44
CA ILE A 125 -27.31 15.79 -3.55
C ILE A 125 -27.16 17.13 -4.26
N GLU A 126 -28.00 18.09 -3.89
CA GLU A 126 -27.90 19.47 -4.38
C GLU A 126 -26.63 20.15 -3.86
N GLY A 127 -25.64 20.33 -4.74
CA GLY A 127 -24.34 20.87 -4.35
C GLY A 127 -23.32 20.96 -5.48
N LYS A 128 -22.07 21.22 -5.12
CA LYS A 128 -20.92 21.12 -6.02
C LYS A 128 -19.92 20.14 -5.49
N ASN A 129 -19.31 19.35 -6.37
CA ASN A 129 -18.18 18.53 -5.95
C ASN A 129 -16.91 19.37 -5.76
N LEU A 130 -15.95 18.83 -5.01
CA LEU A 130 -14.72 19.56 -4.70
C LEU A 130 -13.85 19.82 -5.94
N ALA A 131 -13.94 18.99 -6.99
CA ALA A 131 -13.26 19.24 -8.27
C ALA A 131 -13.79 20.53 -8.95
N GLN A 132 -15.12 20.68 -9.00
CA GLN A 132 -15.77 21.89 -9.53
C GLN A 132 -15.45 23.12 -8.69
N GLU A 133 -15.36 22.97 -7.36
CA GLU A 133 -14.92 24.06 -6.49
C GLU A 133 -13.47 24.45 -6.75
N LEU A 134 -12.56 23.49 -6.89
CA LEU A 134 -11.15 23.72 -7.22
C LEU A 134 -11.00 24.45 -8.55
N GLN A 135 -11.71 23.99 -9.59
CA GLN A 135 -11.69 24.62 -10.91
C GLN A 135 -12.21 26.06 -10.87
N LYS A 136 -13.26 26.33 -10.09
CA LYS A 136 -13.89 27.67 -10.05
C LYS A 136 -13.17 28.65 -9.13
N LYS A 137 -12.70 28.20 -7.96
CA LYS A 137 -12.18 29.06 -6.88
C LYS A 137 -10.66 28.99 -6.73
N GLY A 138 -9.99 28.06 -7.42
CA GLY A 138 -8.57 27.78 -7.26
C GLY A 138 -8.28 26.94 -6.01
N VAL A 139 -6.99 26.89 -5.66
CA VAL A 139 -6.45 26.07 -4.57
C VAL A 139 -7.13 26.33 -3.23
N PHE A 140 -7.20 25.28 -2.41
CA PHE A 140 -7.78 25.32 -1.08
C PHE A 140 -6.75 25.83 -0.07
N THR A 141 -7.22 26.56 0.94
CA THR A 141 -6.37 26.97 2.08
C THR A 141 -6.24 25.81 3.06
N GLU A 142 -5.22 25.86 3.92
CA GLU A 142 -5.05 24.91 5.03
C GLU A 142 -6.33 24.79 5.88
N GLU A 143 -6.98 25.91 6.22
CA GLU A 143 -8.24 25.92 6.97
C GLU A 143 -9.33 25.07 6.29
N LYS A 144 -9.46 25.18 4.96
CA LYS A 144 -10.41 24.35 4.21
C LYS A 144 -10.03 22.87 4.20
N ILE A 145 -8.74 22.54 4.20
CA ILE A 145 -8.29 21.15 4.32
C ILE A 145 -8.61 20.59 5.69
N TRP A 146 -8.37 21.35 6.76
CA TRP A 146 -8.80 20.97 8.11
C TRP A 146 -10.30 20.72 8.19
N PHE A 147 -11.10 21.58 7.55
CA PHE A 147 -12.54 21.38 7.45
C PHE A 147 -12.88 20.06 6.73
N ILE A 148 -12.28 19.81 5.57
CA ILE A 148 -12.49 18.57 4.80
C ILE A 148 -12.13 17.33 5.63
N LEU A 149 -10.99 17.33 6.31
CA LEU A 149 -10.57 16.22 7.16
C LEU A 149 -11.56 15.98 8.31
N LYS A 150 -11.96 17.04 9.02
CA LYS A 150 -12.91 16.95 10.13
C LYS A 150 -14.29 16.47 9.69
N ASP A 151 -14.71 16.79 8.46
CA ASP A 151 -16.02 16.39 7.94
C ASP A 151 -16.02 14.98 7.33
N LEU A 152 -14.94 14.57 6.65
CA LEU A 152 -14.88 13.26 5.97
C LEU A 152 -14.38 12.11 6.85
N LEU A 153 -13.47 12.35 7.80
CA LEU A 153 -12.95 11.27 8.65
C LEU A 153 -14.04 10.56 9.48
N PRO A 154 -15.05 11.24 10.04
CA PRO A 154 -16.18 10.57 10.70
C PRO A 154 -16.97 9.67 9.75
N ILE A 155 -17.19 10.12 8.51
CA ILE A 155 -17.86 9.31 7.47
C ILE A 155 -17.04 8.04 7.20
N LEU A 156 -15.73 8.17 7.01
CA LEU A 156 -14.86 7.01 6.77
C LEU A 156 -14.82 6.06 7.96
N GLN A 157 -14.81 6.59 9.19
CA GLN A 157 -14.92 5.76 10.38
C GLN A 157 -16.21 4.93 10.35
N PHE A 158 -17.36 5.57 10.12
CA PHE A 158 -18.66 4.88 10.03
C PHE A 158 -18.69 3.81 8.93
N VAL A 159 -18.18 4.14 7.74
CA VAL A 159 -18.09 3.20 6.61
C VAL A 159 -17.23 1.98 6.95
N HIS A 160 -16.07 2.21 7.60
CA HIS A 160 -15.13 1.13 7.97
C HIS A 160 -15.65 0.27 9.13
N GLU A 161 -16.40 0.85 10.07
CA GLU A 161 -17.07 0.12 11.15
C GLU A 161 -18.12 -0.86 10.59
N ASN A 162 -18.82 -0.46 9.53
CA ASN A 162 -19.72 -1.30 8.74
C ASN A 162 -19.01 -2.24 7.76
N LYS A 163 -17.68 -2.39 7.86
CA LYS A 163 -16.83 -3.30 7.05
C LYS A 163 -16.83 -3.01 5.55
N VAL A 164 -17.16 -1.78 5.16
CA VAL A 164 -17.10 -1.33 3.76
C VAL A 164 -15.81 -0.53 3.53
N ILE A 165 -15.27 -0.61 2.32
CA ILE A 165 -14.16 0.25 1.84
C ILE A 165 -14.72 1.03 0.65
N HIS A 166 -14.54 2.35 0.62
CA HIS A 166 -15.09 3.19 -0.44
C HIS A 166 -14.38 3.00 -1.79
N ARG A 167 -13.04 2.93 -1.77
CA ARG A 167 -12.16 2.61 -2.94
C ARG A 167 -12.07 3.66 -4.06
N ASP A 168 -12.79 4.77 -3.99
CA ASP A 168 -12.80 5.79 -5.07
C ASP A 168 -12.96 7.19 -4.48
N ILE A 169 -12.23 7.48 -3.40
CA ILE A 169 -12.22 8.81 -2.79
C ILE A 169 -11.37 9.73 -3.65
N LYS A 170 -12.00 10.80 -4.15
CA LYS A 170 -11.40 11.83 -5.00
C LYS A 170 -12.29 13.07 -5.01
N PRO A 171 -11.80 14.25 -5.45
CA PRO A 171 -12.56 15.49 -5.43
C PRO A 171 -13.94 15.43 -6.12
N GLU A 172 -14.09 14.62 -7.18
CA GLU A 172 -15.34 14.47 -7.93
C GLU A 172 -16.44 13.74 -7.14
N ASN A 173 -16.05 12.89 -6.19
CA ASN A 173 -16.95 12.04 -5.40
C ASN A 173 -17.26 12.61 -4.01
N ILE A 174 -16.88 13.86 -3.76
CA ILE A 174 -17.16 14.57 -2.51
C ILE A 174 -17.97 15.82 -2.86
N ILE A 175 -19.26 15.82 -2.52
CA ILE A 175 -20.21 16.90 -2.85
C ILE A 175 -20.44 17.78 -1.62
N ARG A 176 -20.25 19.08 -1.76
CA ARG A 176 -20.67 20.06 -0.76
C ARG A 176 -22.11 20.48 -1.01
N ARG A 177 -23.01 20.16 -0.08
CA ARG A 177 -24.42 20.58 -0.14
C ARG A 177 -24.55 22.11 -0.15
N PHE A 178 -25.50 22.62 -0.92
CA PHE A 178 -25.92 24.02 -0.81
C PHE A 178 -26.73 24.25 0.48
N ASN A 179 -26.77 25.51 0.94
CA ASN A 179 -27.69 26.00 1.99
C ASN A 179 -27.62 25.29 3.35
N THR A 180 -26.48 24.73 3.72
CA THR A 180 -26.25 24.21 5.07
C THR A 180 -25.65 25.32 5.95
N LYS A 181 -26.38 25.75 6.99
CA LYS A 181 -25.87 26.70 8.00
C LYS A 181 -24.94 26.04 9.02
N LYS A 182 -24.77 24.71 8.96
CA LYS A 182 -23.93 23.98 9.89
C LYS A 182 -22.46 24.18 9.51
N PRO A 183 -21.56 24.34 10.48
CA PRO A 183 -20.13 24.48 10.20
C PRO A 183 -19.47 23.15 9.83
N ILE A 184 -20.10 21.99 10.12
CA ILE A 184 -19.67 20.59 9.85
C ILE A 184 -20.91 19.78 9.46
N GLY A 185 -20.75 18.74 8.64
CA GLY A 185 -21.84 17.89 8.15
C GLY A 185 -22.29 18.24 6.73
N ASN A 186 -21.47 18.94 5.95
CA ASN A 186 -21.89 19.56 4.69
C ASN A 186 -21.32 18.83 3.47
N LEU A 187 -20.25 18.06 3.66
CA LEU A 187 -19.70 17.18 2.64
C LEU A 187 -20.44 15.85 2.66
N VAL A 188 -20.85 15.41 1.48
CA VAL A 188 -21.49 14.13 1.23
C VAL A 188 -20.54 13.30 0.39
N LEU A 189 -20.28 12.08 0.84
CA LEU A 189 -19.43 11.12 0.14
C LEU A 189 -20.32 10.24 -0.76
N VAL A 190 -20.07 10.28 -2.07
CA VAL A 190 -20.86 9.57 -3.09
C VAL A 190 -20.01 8.53 -3.83
N ASP A 191 -20.65 7.64 -4.59
CA ASP A 191 -19.96 6.67 -5.47
C ASP A 191 -19.10 5.62 -4.76
N PHE A 192 -19.73 4.75 -3.97
CA PHE A 192 -19.14 3.58 -3.32
C PHE A 192 -18.76 2.47 -4.33
N GLY A 193 -17.66 2.68 -5.07
CA GLY A 193 -17.30 1.95 -6.30
C GLY A 193 -16.85 0.49 -6.17
N ALA A 194 -17.57 -0.37 -5.45
CA ALA A 194 -17.26 -1.79 -5.35
C ALA A 194 -17.27 -2.51 -6.72
N ALA A 195 -18.19 -2.13 -7.62
CA ALA A 195 -18.33 -2.73 -8.95
C ALA A 195 -17.23 -2.35 -9.96
N LYS A 196 -16.41 -1.32 -9.67
CA LYS A 196 -15.32 -0.85 -10.58
C LYS A 196 -14.11 -1.79 -10.63
N LEU A 197 -13.95 -2.70 -9.66
CA LEU A 197 -12.78 -3.58 -9.55
C LEU A 197 -12.76 -4.73 -10.57
N VAL A 198 -13.92 -5.35 -10.82
CA VAL A 198 -14.00 -6.57 -11.65
C VAL A 198 -14.13 -6.27 -13.13
N THR A 199 -14.61 -5.08 -13.45
CA THR A 199 -14.80 -4.60 -14.81
C THR A 199 -13.51 -4.07 -15.45
N GLY A 200 -12.36 -4.14 -14.75
CA GLY A 200 -11.07 -3.73 -15.31
C GLY A 200 -10.93 -2.21 -15.47
N GLY A 201 -11.87 -1.41 -14.94
CA GLY A 201 -11.85 0.05 -15.02
C GLY A 201 -10.73 0.73 -14.22
N MET A 202 -9.93 -0.03 -13.46
CA MET A 202 -8.75 0.46 -12.73
C MET A 202 -7.41 0.08 -13.35
N LEU A 203 -7.38 -0.79 -14.37
CA LEU A 203 -6.13 -1.10 -15.07
C LEU A 203 -5.89 -0.03 -16.13
N PRO A 204 -4.91 0.87 -15.95
CA PRO A 204 -4.56 1.79 -17.01
C PRO A 204 -4.14 0.98 -18.22
N LYS A 205 -4.72 1.30 -19.40
CA LYS A 205 -4.13 0.87 -20.65
C LYS A 205 -2.69 1.40 -20.65
N THR A 206 -1.75 0.48 -20.90
CA THR A 206 -0.31 0.71 -20.86
C THR A 206 0.02 2.03 -21.56
N GLY A 207 0.54 3.02 -20.82
CA GLY A 207 0.98 4.31 -21.35
C GLY A 207 0.17 5.55 -20.95
N THR A 208 -1.04 5.41 -20.40
CA THR A 208 -1.82 6.57 -19.91
C THR A 208 -2.61 6.20 -18.66
N MET A 209 -2.06 6.53 -17.49
CA MET A 209 -2.76 6.42 -16.20
C MET A 209 -3.66 7.65 -16.01
N ILE A 210 -4.70 7.77 -16.84
CA ILE A 210 -5.63 8.91 -16.79
C ILE A 210 -6.89 8.51 -16.02
N GLY A 211 -7.22 9.22 -14.93
CA GLY A 211 -8.46 9.08 -14.15
C GLY A 211 -8.26 8.77 -12.66
N SER A 212 -9.23 8.06 -12.05
CA SER A 212 -9.26 7.69 -10.61
C SER A 212 -8.00 6.95 -10.11
N ALA A 213 -7.24 6.31 -11.01
CA ALA A 213 -6.03 5.55 -10.65
C ALA A 213 -4.99 6.42 -9.91
N ALA A 214 -4.92 7.71 -10.21
CA ALA A 214 -3.98 8.64 -9.58
C ALA A 214 -4.22 8.86 -8.07
N TYR A 215 -5.44 8.59 -7.59
CA TYR A 215 -5.79 8.66 -6.16
C TYR A 215 -5.70 7.30 -5.47
N THR A 216 -5.53 6.22 -6.24
CA THR A 216 -5.67 4.86 -5.73
C THR A 216 -4.42 4.44 -4.96
N ALA A 217 -4.63 3.85 -3.77
CA ALA A 217 -3.53 3.34 -2.96
C ALA A 217 -2.77 2.19 -3.66
N PRO A 218 -1.44 2.08 -3.48
CA PRO A 218 -0.63 1.05 -4.16
C PRO A 218 -1.13 -0.38 -3.93
N GLU A 219 -1.53 -0.71 -2.70
CA GLU A 219 -2.07 -2.03 -2.36
C GLU A 219 -3.44 -2.29 -3.01
N GLN A 220 -4.23 -1.24 -3.24
CA GLN A 220 -5.51 -1.36 -3.92
C GLN A 220 -5.34 -1.60 -5.42
N LEU A 221 -4.32 -1.02 -6.07
CA LEU A 221 -3.96 -1.34 -7.46
C LEU A 221 -3.60 -2.83 -7.62
N MET A 222 -3.10 -3.47 -6.57
CA MET A 222 -2.82 -4.92 -6.52
C MET A 222 -4.07 -5.76 -6.14
N GLY A 223 -5.24 -5.15 -6.04
CA GLY A 223 -6.48 -5.83 -5.63
C GLY A 223 -6.57 -6.15 -4.13
N LYS A 224 -5.69 -5.57 -3.30
CA LYS A 224 -5.59 -5.81 -1.84
C LYS A 224 -6.01 -4.57 -1.05
N ALA A 225 -7.12 -3.95 -1.43
CA ALA A 225 -7.66 -2.79 -0.73
C ALA A 225 -7.91 -3.12 0.75
N VAL A 226 -7.49 -2.20 1.63
CA VAL A 226 -7.72 -2.25 3.08
C VAL A 226 -8.36 -0.93 3.53
N PHE A 227 -8.88 -0.85 4.75
CA PHE A 227 -9.50 0.39 5.25
C PHE A 227 -8.55 1.61 5.16
N SER A 228 -7.26 1.41 5.40
CA SER A 228 -6.26 2.48 5.27
C SER A 228 -5.98 2.89 3.81
N SER A 229 -6.49 2.17 2.81
CA SER A 229 -6.45 2.59 1.40
C SER A 229 -7.31 3.83 1.17
N ASP A 230 -8.49 3.92 1.80
CA ASP A 230 -9.33 5.13 1.72
C ASP A 230 -8.64 6.35 2.34
N LEU A 231 -7.88 6.15 3.43
CA LEU A 231 -7.13 7.23 4.08
C LEU A 231 -6.01 7.75 3.17
N TYR A 232 -5.37 6.89 2.39
CA TYR A 232 -4.40 7.31 1.38
C TYR A 232 -5.07 8.15 0.30
N SER A 233 -6.17 7.66 -0.27
CA SER A 233 -6.93 8.37 -1.31
C SER A 233 -7.41 9.75 -0.84
N LEU A 234 -7.85 9.86 0.43
CA LEU A 234 -8.17 11.14 1.06
C LEU A 234 -6.94 12.05 1.20
N GLY A 235 -5.78 11.49 1.56
CA GLY A 235 -4.51 12.23 1.60
C GLY A 235 -4.13 12.80 0.24
N VAL A 236 -4.23 11.99 -0.82
CA VAL A 236 -3.96 12.40 -2.21
C VAL A 236 -4.94 13.49 -2.64
N THR A 237 -6.22 13.33 -2.30
CA THR A 237 -7.26 14.33 -2.52
C THR A 237 -6.91 15.67 -1.88
N CYS A 238 -6.43 15.68 -0.63
CA CYS A 238 -6.07 16.91 0.08
C CYS A 238 -4.89 17.63 -0.58
N ILE A 239 -3.81 16.92 -0.92
CA ILE A 239 -2.64 17.55 -1.57
C ILE A 239 -2.96 18.06 -2.97
N HIS A 240 -3.86 17.39 -3.70
CA HIS A 240 -4.35 17.89 -4.98
C HIS A 240 -5.15 19.18 -4.79
N LEU A 241 -6.05 19.24 -3.81
CA LEU A 241 -6.82 20.47 -3.52
C LEU A 241 -5.94 21.64 -3.09
N LEU A 242 -4.83 21.37 -2.37
CA LEU A 242 -3.86 22.38 -1.94
C LEU A 242 -3.02 22.96 -3.09
N THR A 243 -2.74 22.16 -4.12
CA THR A 243 -1.78 22.50 -5.18
C THR A 243 -2.44 22.80 -6.51
N ASN A 244 -3.63 22.24 -6.76
CA ASN A 244 -4.27 22.17 -8.08
C ASN A 244 -3.35 21.53 -9.15
N VAL A 245 -2.46 20.65 -8.73
CA VAL A 245 -1.56 19.88 -9.60
C VAL A 245 -2.03 18.44 -9.65
N PRO A 246 -2.13 17.80 -10.83
CA PRO A 246 -2.54 16.42 -10.95
C PRO A 246 -1.70 15.50 -10.03
N PRO A 247 -2.31 14.54 -9.31
CA PRO A 247 -1.56 13.71 -8.36
C PRO A 247 -0.36 12.97 -8.96
N PHE A 248 -0.39 12.65 -10.25
CA PHE A 248 0.74 12.01 -10.93
C PHE A 248 1.99 12.90 -10.93
N ASP A 249 1.83 14.20 -11.12
CA ASP A 249 2.94 15.16 -11.16
C ASP A 249 3.43 15.52 -9.74
N LEU A 250 2.64 15.18 -8.72
CA LEU A 250 2.99 15.32 -7.30
C LEU A 250 3.77 14.11 -6.74
N PHE A 251 3.92 13.03 -7.51
CA PHE A 251 4.60 11.81 -7.08
C PHE A 251 5.88 11.59 -7.89
N ASP A 252 7.03 11.69 -7.21
CA ASP A 252 8.31 11.31 -7.80
C ASP A 252 8.43 9.78 -7.80
N SER A 253 8.23 9.20 -8.98
CA SER A 253 8.32 7.76 -9.18
C SER A 253 9.74 7.19 -9.10
N ALA A 254 10.77 8.02 -9.32
CA ALA A 254 12.17 7.59 -9.21
C ALA A 254 12.58 7.46 -7.74
N GLU A 255 12.15 8.42 -6.91
CA GLU A 255 12.45 8.45 -5.47
C GLU A 255 11.38 7.75 -4.61
N GLY A 256 10.21 7.47 -5.18
CA GLY A 256 9.08 6.82 -4.50
C GLY A 256 8.42 7.69 -3.43
N ASN A 257 8.46 9.01 -3.58
CA ASN A 257 7.99 9.97 -2.58
C ASN A 257 7.07 11.04 -3.18
N TRP A 258 6.19 11.60 -2.34
CA TRP A 258 5.34 12.72 -2.72
C TRP A 258 6.09 14.05 -2.54
N VAL A 259 6.14 14.85 -3.60
CA VAL A 259 6.87 16.15 -3.67
C VAL A 259 5.91 17.36 -3.62
N TRP A 260 4.75 17.18 -3.02
CA TRP A 260 3.65 18.14 -3.08
C TRP A 260 3.91 19.50 -2.44
N ARG A 261 4.87 19.60 -1.51
CA ARG A 261 5.24 20.86 -0.87
C ARG A 261 5.88 21.85 -1.84
N ASP A 262 6.55 21.35 -2.88
CA ASP A 262 7.22 22.17 -3.89
C ASP A 262 6.23 22.93 -4.78
N TYR A 263 4.97 22.48 -4.80
CA TYR A 263 3.88 23.05 -5.59
C TYR A 263 2.91 23.93 -4.76
N LEU A 264 3.19 24.12 -3.47
CA LEU A 264 2.33 24.95 -2.62
C LEU A 264 2.49 26.44 -2.94
N LYS A 265 1.37 27.14 -3.08
CA LYS A 265 1.37 28.61 -3.18
C LYS A 265 1.61 29.31 -1.84
N ALA A 266 1.29 28.64 -0.75
CA ALA A 266 1.50 29.09 0.62
C ALA A 266 1.88 27.88 1.48
N PRO A 267 2.82 28.03 2.43
CA PRO A 267 3.19 26.94 3.32
C PRO A 267 1.97 26.52 4.16
N VAL A 268 1.94 25.24 4.53
CA VAL A 268 1.01 24.70 5.52
C VAL A 268 1.74 24.48 6.84
N SER A 269 1.00 24.36 7.94
CA SER A 269 1.57 24.01 9.24
C SER A 269 2.29 22.65 9.22
N ASP A 270 3.30 22.52 10.08
CA ASP A 270 4.03 21.26 10.27
C ASP A 270 3.08 20.12 10.70
N GLU A 271 2.04 20.44 11.46
CA GLU A 271 1.04 19.48 11.91
C GLU A 271 0.23 18.93 10.74
N LEU A 272 -0.38 19.79 9.92
CA LEU A 272 -1.12 19.34 8.74
C LEU A 272 -0.19 18.60 7.78
N GLY A 273 1.01 19.13 7.56
CA GLY A 273 2.03 18.52 6.73
C GLY A 273 2.37 17.09 7.18
N TYR A 274 2.59 16.88 8.47
CA TYR A 274 2.89 15.56 9.04
C TYR A 274 1.71 14.58 8.89
N ILE A 275 0.47 15.05 9.12
CA ILE A 275 -0.72 14.20 8.97
C ILE A 275 -0.86 13.73 7.52
N LEU A 276 -0.76 14.65 6.55
CA LEU A 276 -0.88 14.31 5.13
C LEU A 276 0.25 13.37 4.68
N ASP A 277 1.50 13.61 5.05
CA ASP A 277 2.62 12.72 4.71
C ASP A 277 2.44 11.32 5.28
N LYS A 278 1.87 11.22 6.49
CA LYS A 278 1.60 9.94 7.12
C LYS A 278 0.41 9.23 6.48
N MET A 279 -0.60 9.96 5.98
CA MET A 279 -1.69 9.39 5.17
C MET A 279 -1.16 8.86 3.82
N LEU A 280 -0.15 9.51 3.25
CA LEU A 280 0.44 9.21 1.94
C LEU A 280 1.50 8.11 1.95
N GLN A 281 1.79 7.49 3.10
CA GLN A 281 2.78 6.40 3.18
C GLN A 281 2.35 5.21 2.31
N GLY A 282 3.22 4.78 1.38
CA GLY A 282 2.97 3.61 0.53
C GLY A 282 2.84 2.32 1.35
N ALA A 283 3.71 2.13 2.35
CA ALA A 283 3.60 0.98 3.26
C ALA A 283 2.47 1.20 4.27
N THR A 284 1.43 0.35 4.23
CA THR A 284 0.25 0.42 5.12
C THR A 284 0.59 0.46 6.61
N ARG A 285 1.67 -0.23 7.04
CA ARG A 285 2.17 -0.21 8.43
C ARG A 285 2.73 1.14 8.90
N ASN A 286 3.19 1.98 7.96
CA ASN A 286 3.69 3.32 8.26
C ASN A 286 2.55 4.36 8.19
N ARG A 287 1.43 4.00 7.56
CA ARG A 287 0.23 4.83 7.41
C ARG A 287 -0.61 4.80 8.69
N TYR A 288 -1.52 5.76 8.84
CA TYR A 288 -2.61 5.61 9.80
C TYR A 288 -3.42 4.34 9.49
N ASN A 289 -3.73 3.58 10.55
CA ASN A 289 -4.46 2.32 10.45
C ASN A 289 -5.98 2.51 10.46
N SER A 290 -6.49 3.66 10.92
CA SER A 290 -7.93 3.97 10.95
C SER A 290 -8.20 5.48 10.91
N ALA A 291 -9.40 5.86 10.48
CA ALA A 291 -9.85 7.25 10.53
C ALA A 291 -9.87 7.81 11.96
N ALA A 292 -10.26 6.99 12.95
CA ALA A 292 -10.23 7.33 14.37
C ALA A 292 -8.82 7.69 14.86
N ALA A 293 -7.77 7.04 14.36
CA ALA A 293 -6.39 7.37 14.71
C ALA A 293 -5.98 8.77 14.21
N ILE A 294 -6.52 9.20 13.06
CA ILE A 294 -6.32 10.56 12.55
C ILE A 294 -7.14 11.54 13.38
N LEU A 295 -8.43 11.28 13.60
CA LEU A 295 -9.29 12.16 14.42
C LEU A 295 -8.72 12.42 15.82
N ARG A 296 -8.13 11.42 16.47
CA ARG A 296 -7.41 11.57 17.74
C ARG A 296 -6.16 12.43 17.64
N HIS A 297 -5.49 12.44 16.50
CA HIS A 297 -4.38 13.35 16.24
C HIS A 297 -4.91 14.79 16.11
N ILE A 298 -5.95 15.01 15.30
CA ILE A 298 -6.52 16.35 15.03
C ILE A 298 -7.10 16.99 16.29
N ASN A 299 -7.80 16.21 17.11
CA ASN A 299 -8.38 16.64 18.37
C ASN A 299 -7.80 15.77 19.50
N PRO A 300 -6.55 16.01 19.92
CA PRO A 300 -6.04 15.34 21.09
C PRO A 300 -6.94 15.75 22.26
N LYS A 301 -7.56 14.78 22.94
CA LYS A 301 -8.12 15.07 24.26
C LYS A 301 -6.98 15.69 25.07
N PRO A 302 -7.20 16.80 25.82
CA PRO A 302 -6.16 17.27 26.72
C PRO A 302 -5.76 16.08 27.60
N ASP A 303 -4.47 15.76 27.61
CA ASP A 303 -3.93 14.86 28.61
C ASP A 303 -4.24 15.53 29.96
N TYR A 304 -5.28 15.06 30.63
CA TYR A 304 -5.52 15.47 32.00
C TYR A 304 -4.29 15.00 32.78
N VAL A 305 -3.45 15.97 33.17
CA VAL A 305 -2.42 15.75 34.17
C VAL A 305 -3.17 15.16 35.38
N PRO A 306 -2.81 13.95 35.87
CA PRO A 306 -3.45 13.43 37.07
C PRO A 306 -3.29 14.48 38.17
N VAL A 307 -4.41 14.84 38.81
CA VAL A 307 -4.41 15.78 39.92
C VAL A 307 -3.35 15.32 40.93
N MET A 308 -2.46 16.23 41.33
CA MET A 308 -1.48 15.93 42.37
C MET A 308 -2.20 15.36 43.61
N PRO A 309 -1.60 14.41 44.35
CA PRO A 309 -2.21 13.93 45.58
C PRO A 309 -2.47 15.10 46.54
N GLY A 310 -3.74 15.42 46.82
CA GLY A 310 -4.12 16.47 47.77
C GLY A 310 -5.20 17.48 47.33
N LEU A 311 -5.71 17.44 46.10
CA LEU A 311 -6.82 18.29 45.66
C LEU A 311 -8.08 17.45 45.39
N THR A 312 -9.13 17.66 46.17
CA THR A 312 -10.45 17.06 45.97
C THR A 312 -11.24 17.82 44.90
N ILE A 313 -11.80 17.09 43.95
CA ILE A 313 -12.72 17.62 42.94
C ILE A 313 -14.09 17.80 43.60
N ASN A 314 -14.65 19.01 43.55
CA ASN A 314 -16.01 19.28 44.02
C ASN A 314 -17.01 18.68 43.01
N PRO A 315 -17.88 17.72 43.40
CA PRO A 315 -18.71 16.98 42.45
C PRO A 315 -20.01 17.74 42.17
N GLU A 316 -19.96 18.83 41.42
CA GLU A 316 -21.16 19.52 40.93
C GLU A 316 -21.48 19.27 39.44
N THR A 317 -20.69 18.48 38.70
CA THR A 317 -20.93 18.28 37.25
C THR A 317 -21.49 16.91 36.87
N GLY A 318 -22.03 16.13 37.81
CA GLY A 318 -23.06 15.12 37.50
C GLY A 318 -22.71 14.02 36.48
N PHE A 319 -21.52 13.42 36.52
CA PHE A 319 -21.22 12.21 35.72
C PHE A 319 -21.13 10.96 36.61
N LYS A 320 -22.03 9.99 36.38
CA LYS A 320 -21.92 8.62 36.89
C LYS A 320 -21.19 7.74 35.87
N PRO A 321 -20.03 7.15 36.21
CA PRO A 321 -19.46 6.05 35.43
C PRO A 321 -20.26 4.76 35.66
N LEU A 322 -20.46 3.98 34.59
CA LEU A 322 -21.03 2.62 34.66
C LEU A 322 -20.02 1.63 35.29
N PRO A 323 -20.48 0.56 35.98
CA PRO A 323 -19.60 -0.35 36.71
C PRO A 323 -18.82 -1.28 35.78
N GLU A 324 -17.51 -1.41 36.01
CA GLU A 324 -16.64 -2.41 35.39
C GLU A 324 -16.91 -3.82 35.97
N GLN A 325 -16.98 -4.83 35.10
CA GLN A 325 -17.08 -6.25 35.48
C GLN A 325 -15.74 -6.85 35.95
N PRO A 326 -15.76 -7.95 36.71
CA PRO A 326 -14.66 -8.34 37.61
C PRO A 326 -13.50 -9.11 36.96
N GLN A 327 -12.33 -8.96 37.60
CA GLN A 327 -11.05 -9.61 37.31
C GLN A 327 -11.09 -11.14 37.45
N PHE A 328 -10.46 -11.86 36.51
CA PHE A 328 -10.14 -13.27 36.66
C PHE A 328 -8.74 -13.48 37.26
N ILE A 329 -8.72 -14.25 38.34
CA ILE A 329 -7.57 -14.66 39.16
C ILE A 329 -6.84 -15.83 38.47
N GLN A 330 -5.51 -15.80 38.40
CA GLN A 330 -4.67 -16.96 38.06
C GLN A 330 -4.33 -17.76 39.32
N PRO A 331 -4.09 -19.09 39.17
CA PRO A 331 -3.19 -19.81 40.06
C PRO A 331 -2.02 -20.47 39.30
N SER A 332 -0.79 -20.30 39.83
CA SER A 332 0.34 -21.22 39.61
C SER A 332 0.13 -22.54 40.36
N PRO A 333 0.89 -23.61 40.04
CA PRO A 333 1.87 -24.06 41.05
C PRO A 333 3.16 -24.77 40.54
N SER A 334 4.25 -24.52 41.29
CA SER A 334 5.36 -25.38 41.76
C SER A 334 6.20 -26.34 40.87
N ILE A 335 7.51 -26.27 41.12
CA ILE A 335 8.63 -27.15 40.73
C ILE A 335 8.76 -28.33 41.72
N PRO A 336 9.38 -29.46 41.32
CA PRO A 336 10.43 -30.05 42.15
C PRO A 336 11.74 -30.41 41.40
N ASN A 337 12.84 -30.27 42.14
CA ASN A 337 14.25 -30.66 41.86
C ASN A 337 14.44 -32.15 41.56
N ILE A 338 15.47 -32.50 40.77
CA ILE A 338 16.41 -33.63 41.05
C ILE A 338 17.84 -33.25 40.59
N SER A 339 18.79 -33.67 41.41
CA SER A 339 20.26 -33.60 41.39
C SER A 339 20.94 -34.41 40.28
N ASP A 340 22.15 -34.01 39.85
CA ASP A 340 23.42 -34.66 40.27
C ASP A 340 24.61 -34.24 39.40
N VAL A 341 25.76 -34.15 40.07
CA VAL A 341 27.07 -33.75 39.54
C VAL A 341 27.87 -34.99 39.17
N SER A 342 28.54 -34.97 38.03
CA SER A 342 29.84 -35.64 37.84
C SER A 342 30.55 -35.16 36.57
N GLU A 343 31.75 -34.61 36.75
CA GLU A 343 32.82 -34.52 35.75
C GLU A 343 33.65 -35.82 35.88
N PRO A 344 34.24 -36.37 34.80
CA PRO A 344 35.62 -35.96 34.51
C PRO A 344 36.13 -36.12 33.05
N ALA A 345 37.35 -35.61 32.88
CA ALA A 345 38.47 -36.09 32.05
C ALA A 345 38.60 -35.66 30.58
N VAL A 346 39.81 -35.14 30.33
CA VAL A 346 40.39 -34.54 29.13
C VAL A 346 40.81 -35.62 28.12
N SER A 347 40.51 -35.38 26.84
CA SER A 347 41.28 -35.90 25.71
C SER A 347 41.42 -34.81 24.64
N GLU A 348 42.64 -34.66 24.13
CA GLU A 348 43.03 -33.68 23.12
C GLU A 348 42.43 -34.06 21.75
N GLU A 349 41.65 -33.15 21.13
CA GLU A 349 41.37 -33.26 19.70
C GLU A 349 41.13 -31.88 19.03
N LYS A 350 41.95 -31.63 18.00
CA LYS A 350 41.78 -30.78 16.81
C LYS A 350 40.95 -29.49 16.93
N VAL A 351 41.61 -28.35 16.74
CA VAL A 351 41.02 -27.00 16.60
C VAL A 351 39.89 -26.98 15.56
N PRO A 352 38.62 -26.82 15.97
CA PRO A 352 37.53 -26.47 15.07
C PRO A 352 37.41 -24.94 15.04
N GLU A 353 37.18 -24.37 13.85
CA GLU A 353 36.84 -22.95 13.68
C GLU A 353 35.73 -22.53 14.66
N LEU A 354 35.98 -21.47 15.44
CA LEU A 354 35.02 -20.97 16.42
C LEU A 354 33.71 -20.56 15.74
N PRO A 355 32.54 -21.07 16.19
CA PRO A 355 31.26 -20.50 15.81
C PRO A 355 31.13 -19.09 16.39
N PRO A 356 30.33 -18.20 15.77
CA PRO A 356 30.16 -16.82 16.23
C PRO A 356 29.65 -16.79 17.69
N PRO A 357 30.12 -15.85 18.53
CA PRO A 357 29.90 -15.90 19.97
C PRO A 357 28.40 -15.82 20.34
N ARG A 358 27.98 -16.67 21.28
CA ARG A 358 26.61 -16.68 21.84
C ARG A 358 26.30 -15.38 22.59
N LEU A 359 25.02 -15.00 22.59
CA LEU A 359 24.42 -13.73 23.04
C LEU A 359 24.87 -13.24 24.44
N LEU A 360 25.24 -14.13 25.36
CA LEU A 360 25.64 -13.82 26.73
C LEU A 360 26.99 -13.07 26.83
N ASN A 361 27.91 -13.26 25.87
CA ASN A 361 29.23 -12.61 25.88
C ASN A 361 29.19 -11.12 25.51
N LYS A 362 28.14 -10.64 24.83
CA LYS A 362 28.02 -9.22 24.44
C LYS A 362 27.58 -8.33 25.58
N ILE A 363 26.73 -8.81 26.49
CA ILE A 363 26.17 -8.02 27.59
C ILE A 363 27.26 -7.68 28.62
N ASN A 364 28.09 -8.65 29.00
CA ASN A 364 29.21 -8.44 29.93
C ASN A 364 30.25 -7.47 29.35
N LEU A 365 30.50 -7.54 28.04
CA LEU A 365 31.37 -6.59 27.34
C LEU A 365 30.83 -5.15 27.39
N ILE A 366 29.53 -4.96 27.13
CA ILE A 366 28.87 -3.65 27.20
C ILE A 366 28.93 -3.09 28.63
N SER A 367 28.65 -3.94 29.63
CA SER A 367 28.70 -3.55 31.03
C SER A 367 30.09 -3.05 31.43
N GLY A 368 31.15 -3.75 31.00
CA GLY A 368 32.54 -3.36 31.26
C GLY A 368 32.96 -2.05 30.57
N ILE A 369 32.56 -1.85 29.30
CA ILE A 369 32.84 -0.62 28.55
C ILE A 369 32.15 0.59 29.23
N LEU A 370 30.87 0.45 29.55
CA LEU A 370 30.10 1.52 30.19
C LEU A 370 30.59 1.79 31.61
N GLN A 371 30.97 0.76 32.38
CA GLN A 371 31.57 0.92 33.71
C GLN A 371 32.81 1.83 33.64
N LYS A 372 33.76 1.49 32.78
CA LYS A 372 35.02 2.25 32.63
C LYS A 372 34.78 3.67 32.13
N ARG A 373 33.77 3.87 31.26
CA ARG A 373 33.48 5.18 30.65
C ARG A 373 32.74 6.12 31.58
N LEU A 374 31.90 5.60 32.48
CA LEU A 374 31.01 6.39 33.34
C LEU A 374 31.56 6.62 34.75
N GLU A 375 32.60 5.89 35.16
CA GLU A 375 33.29 6.05 36.45
C GLU A 375 33.73 7.51 36.75
N PRO A 376 34.32 8.27 35.81
CA PRO A 376 34.70 9.67 36.06
C PRO A 376 33.51 10.59 36.39
N TYR A 377 32.30 10.19 35.95
CA TYR A 377 31.07 10.94 36.15
C TYR A 377 30.33 10.58 37.45
N GLY A 378 30.96 9.80 38.34
CA GLY A 378 30.42 9.47 39.65
C GLY A 378 29.51 8.23 39.67
N ILE A 379 29.54 7.41 38.62
CA ILE A 379 28.87 6.10 38.58
C ILE A 379 29.84 5.05 39.15
N ILE A 380 29.44 4.41 40.24
CA ILE A 380 30.25 3.40 40.94
C ILE A 380 30.01 1.99 40.38
N GLN A 381 28.82 1.71 39.85
CA GLN A 381 28.50 0.40 39.29
C GLN A 381 27.49 0.51 38.15
N VAL A 382 27.75 -0.22 37.07
CA VAL A 382 26.88 -0.37 35.92
C VAL A 382 26.47 -1.83 35.80
N SER A 383 25.17 -2.10 35.69
CA SER A 383 24.67 -3.43 35.33
C SER A 383 23.78 -3.36 34.10
N VAL A 384 23.96 -4.32 33.20
CA VAL A 384 23.23 -4.39 31.93
C VAL A 384 22.48 -5.70 31.88
N ASN A 385 21.17 -5.63 31.69
CA ASN A 385 20.28 -6.79 31.57
C ASN A 385 19.45 -6.68 30.30
N GLN A 386 19.17 -7.81 29.65
CA GLN A 386 18.29 -7.89 28.50
C GLN A 386 17.00 -8.62 28.88
N ASN A 387 15.98 -7.86 29.29
CA ASN A 387 14.72 -8.45 29.75
C ASN A 387 13.81 -8.86 28.57
N HIS A 388 14.01 -8.29 27.38
CA HIS A 388 13.27 -8.62 26.16
C HIS A 388 14.20 -8.65 24.94
N ILE A 389 13.81 -9.38 23.89
CA ILE A 389 14.60 -9.60 22.67
C ILE A 389 15.09 -8.28 22.03
N ASN A 390 14.29 -7.21 22.10
CA ASN A 390 14.60 -5.91 21.50
C ASN A 390 14.86 -4.78 22.52
N GLN A 391 15.03 -5.10 23.82
CA GLN A 391 15.18 -4.08 24.86
C GLN A 391 16.29 -4.41 25.87
N LEU A 392 17.18 -3.43 26.08
CA LEU A 392 18.18 -3.46 27.14
C LEU A 392 17.76 -2.58 28.31
N THR A 393 18.07 -3.03 29.52
CA THR A 393 17.96 -2.25 30.75
C THR A 393 19.36 -2.04 31.31
N ILE A 394 19.77 -0.79 31.46
CA ILE A 394 21.07 -0.39 32.02
C ILE A 394 20.82 0.34 33.33
N VAL A 395 21.42 -0.15 34.40
CA VAL A 395 21.33 0.42 35.74
C VAL A 395 22.65 1.12 36.06
N LEU A 396 22.56 2.38 36.48
CA LEU A 396 23.67 3.26 36.83
C LEU A 396 23.59 3.57 38.32
N ASN A 397 24.43 2.92 39.11
CA ASN A 397 24.52 3.17 40.54
C ASN A 397 25.56 4.26 40.83
N ARG A 398 25.21 5.21 41.67
CA ARG A 398 26.13 6.22 42.23
C ARG A 398 26.22 6.11 43.75
N ASP A 399 27.26 6.74 44.30
CA ASP A 399 27.39 6.96 45.75
C ASP A 399 26.39 8.02 46.23
N LYS A 400 25.83 7.83 47.44
CA LYS A 400 24.93 8.78 48.11
C LYS A 400 25.55 10.18 48.28
N ASN A 401 26.86 10.28 48.46
CA ASN A 401 27.57 11.53 48.74
C ASN A 401 27.92 12.34 47.47
N ARG A 402 27.63 11.82 46.28
CA ARG A 402 27.98 12.47 45.00
C ARG A 402 26.74 12.64 44.14
N SER A 403 26.44 13.86 43.71
CA SER A 403 25.34 14.11 42.78
C SER A 403 25.77 13.80 41.33
N VAL A 404 24.86 13.21 40.55
CA VAL A 404 25.12 12.85 39.14
C VAL A 404 24.03 13.43 38.25
N LYS A 405 24.44 14.10 37.17
CA LYS A 405 23.53 14.62 36.15
C LYS A 405 23.26 13.56 35.08
N TYR A 406 22.33 12.65 35.34
CA TYR A 406 22.03 11.52 34.45
C TYR A 406 21.71 11.89 32.99
N LYS A 407 21.09 13.05 32.76
CA LYS A 407 20.76 13.53 31.40
C LYS A 407 22.01 13.74 30.54
N GLU A 408 23.13 14.14 31.12
CA GLU A 408 24.39 14.37 30.41
C GLU A 408 25.10 13.06 30.03
N LEU A 409 24.76 11.95 30.70
CA LEU A 409 25.32 10.62 30.42
C LEU A 409 24.62 9.89 29.28
N VAL A 410 23.39 10.28 28.96
CA VAL A 410 22.57 9.70 27.88
C VAL A 410 23.30 9.67 26.52
N PRO A 411 23.86 10.77 26.00
CA PRO A 411 24.57 10.75 24.72
C PRO A 411 25.85 9.88 24.75
N ILE A 412 26.55 9.85 25.89
CA ILE A 412 27.75 9.02 26.08
C ILE A 412 27.39 7.53 25.99
N ILE A 413 26.32 7.12 26.68
CA ILE A 413 25.82 5.74 26.63
C ILE A 413 25.35 5.38 25.22
N GLY A 414 24.64 6.29 24.54
CA GLY A 414 24.20 6.08 23.16
C GLY A 414 25.35 5.86 22.17
N TYR A 415 26.46 6.57 22.37
CA TYR A 415 27.68 6.42 21.57
C TYR A 415 28.31 5.03 21.76
N GLU A 416 28.57 4.61 23.00
CA GLU A 416 29.21 3.32 23.29
C GLU A 416 28.36 2.12 22.81
N LEU A 417 27.03 2.19 22.97
CA LEU A 417 26.11 1.16 22.48
C LEU A 417 26.11 1.03 20.95
N THR A 418 26.40 2.12 20.23
CA THR A 418 26.50 2.10 18.76
C THR A 418 27.73 1.31 18.31
N TYR A 419 28.85 1.46 19.03
CA TYR A 419 30.09 0.73 18.75
C TYR A 419 30.04 -0.76 19.11
N CYS A 420 29.20 -1.16 20.06
CA CYS A 420 29.08 -2.55 20.50
C CYS A 420 28.33 -3.49 19.53
N GLN A 421 27.91 -3.01 18.35
CA GLN A 421 27.28 -3.82 17.28
C GLN A 421 26.14 -4.75 17.76
N ILE A 422 25.22 -4.21 18.56
CA ILE A 422 24.05 -4.95 19.05
C ILE A 422 22.98 -4.97 17.95
N ASN A 423 22.51 -6.15 17.57
CA ASN A 423 21.48 -6.32 16.55
C ASN A 423 20.08 -6.27 17.19
N ASN A 424 19.09 -5.73 16.46
CA ASN A 424 17.67 -5.72 16.83
C ASN A 424 17.28 -4.95 18.12
N LEU A 425 18.13 -4.05 18.61
CA LEU A 425 17.80 -3.19 19.75
C LEU A 425 16.85 -2.04 19.32
N GLU A 426 15.67 -1.97 19.93
CA GLU A 426 14.65 -0.93 19.64
C GLU A 426 14.53 0.09 20.78
N LYS A 427 14.77 -0.35 22.01
CA LYS A 427 14.61 0.46 23.22
C LYS A 427 15.74 0.18 24.21
N VAL A 428 16.18 1.21 24.91
CA VAL A 428 17.11 1.09 26.04
C VAL A 428 16.52 1.84 27.23
N LYS A 429 16.26 1.11 28.30
CA LYS A 429 15.78 1.66 29.57
C LYS A 429 16.98 1.93 30.47
N LEU A 430 17.17 3.18 30.86
CA LEU A 430 18.20 3.61 31.79
C LEU A 430 17.59 3.84 33.17
N LEU A 431 18.25 3.37 34.22
CA LEU A 431 17.83 3.49 35.61
C LEU A 431 18.97 4.03 36.46
N GLY A 432 18.81 5.21 37.04
CA GLY A 432 19.74 5.79 38.02
C GLY A 432 19.36 5.36 39.44
N ARG A 433 20.34 4.93 40.24
CA ARG A 433 20.15 4.44 41.61
C ARG A 433 21.24 4.97 42.54
N VAL A 434 20.90 5.07 43.82
CA VAL A 434 21.82 5.45 44.89
C VAL A 434 22.14 4.22 45.73
N ASN A 435 23.42 3.93 45.97
CA ASN A 435 23.88 2.83 46.83
C ASN A 435 23.15 1.50 46.57
N ASN A 436 22.91 1.18 45.29
CA ASN A 436 22.28 -0.06 44.85
C ASN A 436 20.87 -0.33 45.42
N GLN A 437 20.17 0.72 45.88
CA GLN A 437 18.78 0.61 46.34
C GLN A 437 17.87 0.11 45.20
N ASN A 438 16.90 -0.76 45.52
CA ASN A 438 16.03 -1.37 44.52
C ASN A 438 15.12 -0.37 43.78
N VAL A 439 14.88 0.80 44.38
CA VAL A 439 14.08 1.88 43.80
C VAL A 439 14.98 2.84 43.02
N PRO A 440 14.75 3.06 41.72
CA PRO A 440 15.52 4.03 40.93
C PRO A 440 15.11 5.47 41.29
N GLU A 441 16.08 6.35 41.49
CA GLU A 441 15.84 7.79 41.66
C GLU A 441 15.64 8.51 40.32
N TRP A 442 16.05 7.89 39.22
CA TRP A 442 15.93 8.44 37.88
C TRP A 442 15.65 7.34 36.87
N THR A 443 14.80 7.62 35.88
CA THR A 443 14.55 6.70 34.78
C THR A 443 14.50 7.43 33.45
N SER A 444 14.98 6.79 32.39
CA SER A 444 14.84 7.30 31.02
C SER A 444 14.69 6.15 30.03
N LEU A 445 13.89 6.34 29.00
CA LEU A 445 13.68 5.37 27.95
C LEU A 445 14.18 5.94 26.62
N LEU A 446 15.32 5.44 26.16
CA LEU A 446 15.86 5.77 24.85
C LEU A 446 15.16 4.91 23.80
N LYS A 447 14.38 5.54 22.94
CA LYS A 447 13.87 4.91 21.71
C LYS A 447 14.82 5.29 20.59
N LEU A 448 15.38 4.30 19.92
CA LEU A 448 16.23 4.54 18.75
C LEU A 448 15.37 5.13 17.63
N ASP A 449 15.62 6.39 17.29
CA ASP A 449 14.99 7.05 16.15
C ASP A 449 15.29 6.29 14.84
N ARG A 450 14.32 6.29 13.92
CA ARG A 450 14.38 5.54 12.66
C ARG A 450 15.52 6.03 11.76
N LYS A 451 15.82 7.35 11.76
CA LYS A 451 16.96 7.90 11.00
C LYS A 451 18.30 7.42 11.60
N THR A 452 18.42 7.38 12.92
CA THR A 452 19.60 6.87 13.62
C THR A 452 19.77 5.36 13.45
N LYS A 453 18.67 4.59 13.40
CA LYS A 453 18.68 3.15 13.08
C LYS A 453 19.23 2.90 11.68
N ILE A 454 18.81 3.68 10.69
CA ILE A 454 19.29 3.60 9.30
C ILE A 454 20.76 4.04 9.22
N ARG A 455 21.15 5.13 9.90
CA ARG A 455 22.55 5.59 9.96
C ARG A 455 23.47 4.54 10.59
N ASN A 456 23.04 3.93 11.69
CA ASN A 456 23.77 2.83 12.35
C ASN A 456 23.79 1.56 11.50
N GLN A 457 22.75 1.29 10.71
CA GLN A 457 22.76 0.22 9.70
C GLN A 457 23.73 0.54 8.55
N MET A 458 23.81 1.78 8.09
CA MET A 458 24.76 2.20 7.05
C MET A 458 26.22 2.12 7.53
N ILE A 459 26.51 2.53 8.77
CA ILE A 459 27.85 2.39 9.35
C ILE A 459 28.24 0.91 9.47
N ARG A 460 27.28 0.03 9.81
CA ARG A 460 27.47 -1.43 9.80
C ARG A 460 27.65 -1.99 8.38
N PHE A 461 26.99 -1.39 7.40
CA PHE A 461 27.07 -1.76 5.98
C PHE A 461 28.43 -1.36 5.38
N GLN A 462 28.94 -0.17 5.71
CA GLN A 462 30.24 0.34 5.28
C GLN A 462 31.42 -0.50 5.81
N ASN A 463 31.28 -1.10 6.99
CA ASN A 463 32.31 -1.95 7.58
C ASN A 463 32.25 -3.43 7.13
N HIS A 464 31.33 -3.80 6.23
CA HIS A 464 31.15 -5.20 5.82
C HIS A 464 32.09 -5.58 4.65
N LYS A 465 33.03 -6.49 4.92
CA LYS A 465 34.07 -7.05 4.02
C LYS A 465 33.56 -7.54 2.64
N PHE A 466 32.25 -7.76 2.50
CA PHE A 466 31.57 -8.22 1.30
C PHE A 466 31.49 -7.18 0.17
N LEU A 467 31.39 -5.87 0.50
CA LEU A 467 31.29 -4.81 -0.51
C LEU A 467 32.58 -4.65 -1.32
N TRP A 468 33.74 -5.00 -0.74
CA TRP A 468 35.02 -5.04 -1.46
C TRP A 468 35.02 -6.09 -2.59
N LYS A 469 34.24 -7.17 -2.47
CA LYS A 469 34.05 -8.16 -3.55
C LYS A 469 33.12 -7.64 -4.66
N LEU A 470 32.07 -6.91 -4.30
CA LEU A 470 31.12 -6.33 -5.27
C LEU A 470 31.74 -5.20 -6.09
N PHE A 471 32.68 -4.44 -5.52
CA PHE A 471 33.40 -3.39 -6.25
C PHE A 471 34.25 -3.93 -7.42
N GLN A 472 34.57 -5.24 -7.44
CA GLN A 472 35.25 -5.85 -8.58
C GLN A 472 34.32 -6.01 -9.80
N LEU A 473 33.01 -6.11 -9.60
CA LEU A 473 32.00 -6.24 -10.67
C LEU A 473 31.76 -4.94 -11.45
N THR A 474 32.19 -3.79 -10.94
CA THR A 474 32.09 -2.49 -11.64
C THR A 474 33.34 -2.16 -12.45
N THR A 475 34.38 -2.99 -12.37
CA THR A 475 35.64 -2.75 -13.08
C THR A 475 35.61 -3.26 -14.52
N ARG A 476 36.05 -2.43 -15.46
CA ARG A 476 36.14 -2.75 -16.90
C ARG A 476 37.03 -3.97 -17.17
N THR A 477 38.05 -4.18 -16.33
CA THR A 477 38.99 -5.31 -16.41
C THR A 477 38.31 -6.64 -16.14
N PHE A 478 37.38 -6.69 -15.17
CA PHE A 478 36.59 -7.88 -14.87
C PHE A 478 35.70 -8.30 -16.06
N TRP A 479 34.93 -7.37 -16.62
CA TRP A 479 34.05 -7.65 -17.76
C TRP A 479 34.82 -8.01 -19.04
N SER A 480 35.95 -7.35 -19.28
CA SER A 480 36.86 -7.66 -20.39
C SER A 480 37.32 -9.13 -20.39
N GLN A 481 37.53 -9.73 -19.22
CA GLN A 481 37.93 -11.13 -19.11
C GLN A 481 36.75 -12.10 -19.32
N GLN A 482 35.54 -11.75 -18.87
CA GLN A 482 34.37 -12.61 -19.02
C GLN A 482 33.84 -12.64 -20.45
N ILE A 483 33.87 -11.51 -21.17
CA ILE A 483 33.41 -11.39 -22.56
C ILE A 483 34.24 -12.26 -23.53
N LYS A 484 35.47 -12.62 -23.17
CA LYS A 484 36.33 -13.51 -23.98
C LYS A 484 35.99 -15.00 -23.83
N LYS A 485 35.14 -15.38 -22.88
CA LYS A 485 34.77 -16.78 -22.64
C LYS A 485 33.56 -17.17 -23.48
N LYS A 486 33.64 -18.32 -24.15
CA LYS A 486 32.53 -18.89 -24.94
C LYS A 486 31.27 -19.16 -24.09
N GLU A 487 31.48 -19.56 -22.84
CA GLU A 487 30.42 -19.85 -21.85
C GLU A 487 29.56 -18.61 -21.53
N PHE A 488 30.19 -17.44 -21.41
CA PHE A 488 29.51 -16.18 -21.09
C PHE A 488 28.44 -15.82 -22.14
N TRP A 489 28.77 -15.98 -23.42
CA TRP A 489 27.84 -15.69 -24.52
C TRP A 489 26.73 -16.71 -24.65
N LEU A 490 27.00 -17.99 -24.35
CA LEU A 490 25.97 -19.04 -24.30
C LEU A 490 24.97 -18.79 -23.16
N ASP A 491 25.45 -18.37 -22.00
CA ASP A 491 24.57 -18.04 -20.88
C ASP A 491 23.79 -16.73 -21.14
N LEU A 492 24.40 -15.74 -21.80
CA LEU A 492 23.71 -14.52 -22.23
C LEU A 492 22.61 -14.80 -23.27
N LEU A 493 22.89 -15.66 -24.26
CA LEU A 493 21.90 -16.10 -25.25
C LEU A 493 20.75 -16.86 -24.58
N MET A 494 21.06 -17.74 -23.63
CA MET A 494 20.06 -18.51 -22.87
C MET A 494 19.16 -17.58 -22.05
N VAL A 495 19.74 -16.58 -21.37
CA VAL A 495 18.97 -15.57 -20.62
C VAL A 495 18.11 -14.72 -21.57
N ALA A 496 18.64 -14.31 -22.71
CA ALA A 496 17.87 -13.55 -23.71
C ALA A 496 16.70 -14.38 -24.27
N MET A 497 16.89 -15.68 -24.50
CA MET A 497 15.82 -16.58 -24.95
C MET A 497 14.78 -16.86 -23.87
N ILE A 498 15.19 -17.03 -22.61
CA ILE A 498 14.26 -17.16 -21.47
C ILE A 498 13.43 -15.88 -21.36
N ILE A 499 14.08 -14.70 -21.37
CA ILE A 499 13.37 -13.42 -21.35
C ILE A 499 12.42 -13.31 -22.56
N PHE A 500 12.82 -13.77 -23.75
CA PHE A 500 11.97 -13.77 -24.94
C PHE A 500 10.74 -14.68 -24.78
N ILE A 501 10.92 -15.92 -24.30
CA ILE A 501 9.86 -16.91 -24.06
C ILE A 501 8.86 -16.41 -23.00
N PHE A 502 9.35 -15.69 -21.99
CA PHE A 502 8.53 -15.17 -20.89
C PHE A 502 8.15 -13.68 -21.05
N SER A 503 8.48 -13.05 -22.19
CA SER A 503 8.07 -11.66 -22.46
C SER A 503 6.61 -11.60 -22.90
N ASP A 504 5.89 -10.64 -22.33
CA ASP A 504 4.50 -10.73 -21.92
C ASP A 504 3.44 -10.60 -23.03
N LYS A 505 3.68 -11.14 -24.24
CA LYS A 505 2.65 -11.20 -25.31
C LYS A 505 2.68 -12.47 -26.18
N ILE A 506 3.56 -13.43 -25.92
CA ILE A 506 3.80 -14.54 -26.84
C ILE A 506 3.77 -15.87 -26.05
N ILE A 507 2.57 -16.46 -25.99
CA ILE A 507 2.23 -17.87 -25.68
C ILE A 507 1.85 -18.20 -24.21
N ILE A 508 0.59 -18.62 -24.01
CA ILE A 508 0.16 -19.45 -22.86
C ILE A 508 0.63 -20.88 -23.15
N LEU A 509 1.88 -21.23 -22.83
CA LEU A 509 2.32 -22.62 -22.86
C LEU A 509 1.91 -23.28 -21.54
N LYS A 510 1.23 -24.43 -21.60
CA LYS A 510 1.08 -25.29 -20.42
C LYS A 510 2.48 -25.59 -19.86
N PRO A 511 2.69 -25.62 -18.53
CA PRO A 511 4.01 -25.78 -17.89
C PRO A 511 4.85 -26.95 -18.42
N ILE A 512 4.17 -28.00 -18.87
CA ILE A 512 4.76 -29.21 -19.47
C ILE A 512 5.56 -28.89 -20.74
N MET A 513 5.10 -27.97 -21.57
CA MET A 513 5.79 -27.64 -22.83
C MET A 513 7.02 -26.76 -22.61
N ALA A 514 7.02 -25.92 -21.57
CA ALA A 514 8.22 -25.18 -21.17
C ALA A 514 9.32 -26.13 -20.68
N LEU A 515 8.95 -27.22 -19.98
CA LEU A 515 9.87 -28.29 -19.60
C LEU A 515 10.44 -29.04 -20.81
N VAL A 516 9.62 -29.32 -21.83
CA VAL A 516 10.08 -29.99 -23.06
C VAL A 516 11.05 -29.11 -23.84
N ILE A 517 10.75 -27.81 -23.99
CA ILE A 517 11.63 -26.85 -24.69
C ILE A 517 12.93 -26.67 -23.90
N ALA A 518 12.86 -26.47 -22.59
CA ALA A 518 14.05 -26.35 -21.74
C ALA A 518 14.91 -27.64 -21.77
N GLY A 519 14.29 -28.82 -21.77
CA GLY A 519 14.96 -30.10 -21.91
C GLY A 519 15.66 -30.26 -23.26
N GLY A 520 15.02 -29.85 -24.36
CA GLY A 520 15.62 -29.84 -25.69
C GLY A 520 16.84 -28.93 -25.79
N PHE A 521 16.75 -27.71 -25.24
CA PHE A 521 17.87 -26.77 -25.18
C PHE A 521 19.00 -27.24 -24.27
N TRP A 522 18.68 -27.88 -23.14
CA TRP A 522 19.67 -28.48 -22.26
C TRP A 522 20.39 -29.65 -22.93
N GLY A 523 19.67 -30.49 -23.68
CA GLY A 523 20.26 -31.56 -24.50
C GLY A 523 21.22 -31.02 -25.57
N VAL A 524 20.83 -29.95 -26.28
CA VAL A 524 21.71 -29.27 -27.26
C VAL A 524 22.93 -28.66 -26.56
N LYS A 525 22.75 -27.98 -25.42
CA LYS A 525 23.87 -27.42 -24.63
C LYS A 525 24.84 -28.52 -24.22
N HIS A 526 24.32 -29.63 -23.68
CA HIS A 526 25.11 -30.78 -23.24
C HIS A 526 25.90 -31.43 -24.39
N GLN A 527 25.27 -31.58 -25.56
CA GLN A 527 25.91 -32.16 -26.73
C GLN A 527 26.99 -31.25 -27.31
N VAL A 528 26.75 -29.93 -27.36
CA VAL A 528 27.71 -28.90 -27.79
C VAL A 528 28.88 -28.75 -26.81
N THR A 529 28.67 -29.00 -25.51
CA THR A 529 29.74 -28.94 -24.50
C THR A 529 30.63 -30.19 -24.47
N HIS A 530 30.17 -31.33 -25.01
CA HIS A 530 30.94 -32.58 -24.96
C HIS A 530 31.57 -33.03 -26.28
N THR A 531 31.12 -32.56 -27.44
CA THR A 531 31.82 -32.81 -28.71
C THR A 531 32.53 -31.55 -29.21
N ASN A 532 33.87 -31.57 -29.24
CA ASN A 532 34.69 -30.46 -29.72
C ASN A 532 34.59 -30.18 -31.23
N THR A 533 33.77 -30.93 -31.97
CA THR A 533 33.49 -30.70 -33.38
C THR A 533 31.99 -30.82 -33.64
N LEU A 534 31.34 -29.69 -33.89
CA LEU A 534 29.98 -29.66 -34.42
C LEU A 534 30.03 -30.01 -35.91
N GLN A 535 29.52 -31.18 -36.30
CA GLN A 535 29.25 -31.46 -37.71
C GLN A 535 28.09 -30.57 -38.17
N LEU A 536 28.38 -29.60 -39.05
CA LEU A 536 27.46 -28.58 -39.57
C LEU A 536 26.09 -29.15 -39.96
N ASN A 537 26.10 -30.34 -40.58
CA ASN A 537 24.92 -31.01 -41.10
C ASN A 537 23.99 -31.52 -40.00
N GLN A 538 24.51 -31.90 -38.83
CA GLN A 538 23.70 -32.41 -37.73
C GLN A 538 23.01 -31.28 -36.95
N LEU A 539 23.70 -30.17 -36.71
CA LEU A 539 23.11 -28.97 -36.09
C LEU A 539 22.05 -28.35 -37.00
N PHE A 540 22.37 -28.24 -38.29
CA PHE A 540 21.41 -27.76 -39.28
C PHE A 540 20.21 -28.69 -39.36
N ALA A 541 20.42 -30.02 -39.46
CA ALA A 541 19.33 -30.98 -39.45
C ALA A 541 18.47 -30.92 -38.19
N THR A 542 19.04 -30.76 -36.99
CA THR A 542 18.24 -30.65 -35.75
C THR A 542 17.44 -29.36 -35.69
N ILE A 543 18.04 -28.23 -36.05
CA ILE A 543 17.34 -26.94 -36.12
C ILE A 543 16.24 -26.99 -37.17
N THR A 544 16.51 -27.53 -38.37
CA THR A 544 15.52 -27.70 -39.44
C THR A 544 14.41 -28.68 -39.05
N THR A 545 14.70 -29.75 -38.31
CA THR A 545 13.67 -30.72 -37.87
C THR A 545 12.77 -30.13 -36.78
N LEU A 546 13.34 -29.40 -35.82
CA LEU A 546 12.59 -28.59 -34.85
C LEU A 546 11.71 -27.56 -35.58
N PHE A 547 12.26 -26.91 -36.62
CA PHE A 547 11.57 -25.91 -37.42
C PHE A 547 10.38 -26.49 -38.21
N LEU A 548 10.56 -27.66 -38.83
CA LEU A 548 9.49 -28.37 -39.54
C LEU A 548 8.39 -28.85 -38.59
N MET A 549 8.74 -29.30 -37.38
CA MET A 549 7.76 -29.61 -36.33
C MET A 549 6.95 -28.38 -35.89
N PHE A 550 7.59 -27.22 -35.72
CA PHE A 550 6.90 -25.97 -35.34
C PHE A 550 6.06 -25.38 -36.49
N GLY A 551 6.47 -25.55 -37.75
CA GLY A 551 5.69 -25.15 -38.93
C GLY A 551 4.42 -25.98 -39.12
N TRP A 552 4.47 -27.29 -38.84
CA TRP A 552 3.31 -28.17 -38.90
C TRP A 552 2.22 -27.83 -37.86
N LEU A 553 2.61 -27.18 -36.76
CA LEU A 553 1.71 -26.75 -35.67
C LEU A 553 0.95 -25.44 -35.95
N ASN A 554 1.08 -24.85 -37.15
CA ASN A 554 0.34 -23.67 -37.62
C ASN A 554 0.37 -22.47 -36.64
N LEU A 555 1.54 -22.22 -36.04
CA LEU A 555 1.75 -21.12 -35.11
C LEU A 555 1.84 -19.78 -35.87
N ARG A 556 1.03 -18.80 -35.44
CA ARG A 556 0.79 -17.45 -36.01
C ARG A 556 2.03 -16.53 -36.11
N ILE A 557 3.23 -17.06 -35.87
CA ILE A 557 4.51 -16.35 -35.75
C ILE A 557 5.00 -15.79 -37.10
N TRP A 558 4.48 -16.29 -38.23
CA TRP A 558 4.98 -15.95 -39.56
C TRP A 558 4.56 -14.59 -40.12
N ALA A 559 3.60 -13.88 -39.50
CA ALA A 559 3.01 -12.67 -40.09
C ALA A 559 3.78 -11.36 -39.82
N ASP A 560 4.55 -11.24 -38.74
CA ASP A 560 4.97 -9.92 -38.22
C ASP A 560 6.43 -9.53 -38.49
N GLY A 561 7.13 -10.18 -39.42
CA GLY A 561 8.50 -9.78 -39.85
C GLY A 561 9.62 -9.97 -38.82
N MET A 562 9.30 -10.24 -37.55
CA MET A 562 10.24 -10.57 -36.47
C MET A 562 11.06 -11.84 -36.72
N PHE A 563 10.56 -12.73 -37.59
CA PHE A 563 11.27 -13.90 -38.08
C PHE A 563 12.59 -13.54 -38.80
N GLY A 564 12.57 -12.48 -39.61
CA GLY A 564 13.76 -12.01 -40.32
C GLY A 564 14.85 -11.47 -39.39
N ILE A 565 14.45 -10.89 -38.26
CA ILE A 565 15.37 -10.29 -37.28
C ILE A 565 16.11 -11.37 -36.48
N ILE A 566 15.41 -12.44 -36.08
CA ILE A 566 16.02 -13.57 -35.36
C ILE A 566 16.93 -14.37 -36.31
N LEU A 567 16.49 -14.59 -37.56
CA LEU A 567 17.30 -15.26 -38.58
C LEU A 567 18.55 -14.44 -38.93
N ALA A 568 18.43 -13.11 -39.04
CA ALA A 568 19.55 -12.20 -39.23
C ALA A 568 20.52 -12.23 -38.03
N GLY A 569 20.01 -12.23 -36.79
CA GLY A 569 20.84 -12.35 -35.59
C GLY A 569 21.63 -13.66 -35.51
N LEU A 570 21.02 -14.77 -35.94
CA LEU A 570 21.68 -16.08 -36.05
C LEU A 570 22.74 -16.11 -37.16
N PHE A 571 22.45 -15.52 -38.33
CA PHE A 571 23.42 -15.40 -39.42
C PHE A 571 24.58 -14.46 -39.10
N ILE A 572 24.32 -13.36 -38.39
CA ILE A 572 25.34 -12.39 -37.96
C ILE A 572 26.24 -12.97 -36.86
N SER A 573 25.71 -13.89 -36.03
CA SER A 573 26.50 -14.57 -34.99
C SER A 573 27.27 -15.78 -35.50
N MET A 574 26.94 -16.32 -36.69
CA MET A 574 27.61 -17.48 -37.28
C MET A 574 29.14 -17.32 -37.42
N PRO A 575 29.68 -16.20 -37.94
CA PRO A 575 31.13 -16.00 -38.07
C PRO A 575 31.90 -16.04 -36.73
N ILE A 576 31.23 -15.73 -35.62
CA ILE A 576 31.84 -15.74 -34.26
C ILE A 576 32.06 -17.18 -33.77
N PHE A 577 31.27 -18.14 -34.26
CA PHE A 577 31.49 -19.56 -34.03
C PHE A 577 32.56 -20.17 -34.95
N PHE A 578 32.99 -19.42 -35.97
CA PHE A 578 34.02 -19.79 -36.95
C PHE A 578 35.27 -18.90 -36.85
N SER A 579 35.78 -18.67 -35.64
CA SER A 579 37.20 -18.33 -35.48
C SER A 579 38.02 -19.58 -35.82
N ARG A 580 38.56 -19.64 -37.04
CA ARG A 580 39.58 -20.61 -37.48
C ARG A 580 40.60 -20.83 -36.38
N ASN A 581 40.90 -22.09 -36.05
CA ASN A 581 42.17 -22.43 -35.41
C ASN A 581 43.31 -21.93 -36.32
N PRO A 582 44.21 -21.05 -35.84
CA PRO A 582 45.57 -21.09 -36.34
C PRO A 582 46.27 -22.25 -35.60
N SER A 583 46.72 -23.23 -36.39
CA SER A 583 47.75 -24.24 -36.10
C SER A 583 48.30 -24.33 -34.67
#